data_AF-A0A3N1X4J5-F1
#
_entry.id   AF-A0A3N1X4J5-F1
#
_cell.length_a   1.000
_cell.length_b   1.000
_cell.length_c   1.000
_cell.angle_alpha   90.00
_cell.angle_beta   90.00
_cell.angle_gamma   90.00
#
_symmetry.space_group_name_H-M   'P 1'
#
loop_
_entity.id
_entity.type
_entity.pdbx_description
1 polymer ?
#
loop_
_entity_poly.entity_id
_entity_poly.type
_entity_poly.pdbx_seq_one_letter_code
_entity_poly.pdbx_strand_id
1 'polypeptide(L)'
;MASVSSRHVLHPMGKHAITLSRFVGAIPILGFFVRTSRMLSRFDRFERQQLPRALAGLSDLGSQQLASTQEVRQLRHEFDVWRQVHALCLSGQANAGTVPASGLRLPEAGPDTAQVVVLRDAAKFAQALRGAVGVSVGLPHDPAQPGTLAVSDNACDPVDIVAPMGAWPFAPGSVACISLGPTVRELYPDQEISLKVLPYLRTLLGQDGLLRVMIPVSETGTAVLASHPWQRLLKGAGFTRIERMPPDGGWLLAWRGVDAVIG
;
A
#
# COMPACT_ATOMS: atom_id res chain seq x y z
N MET A 1 49.03 33.68 -39.75
CA MET A 1 49.89 33.70 -38.54
C MET A 1 49.83 32.30 -37.93
N ALA A 2 50.75 31.42 -38.32
CA ALA A 2 51.91 30.94 -37.53
C ALA A 2 51.47 30.11 -36.29
N SER A 3 51.54 28.77 -36.25
CA SER A 3 52.70 27.82 -36.24
C SER A 3 53.04 27.33 -34.82
N VAL A 4 53.71 26.17 -34.74
CA VAL A 4 54.33 25.47 -33.57
C VAL A 4 53.40 24.43 -32.91
N SER A 5 53.49 23.10 -33.08
CA SER A 5 54.55 22.09 -33.25
C SER A 5 55.49 21.87 -32.05
N SER A 6 55.34 20.74 -31.36
CA SER A 6 56.44 20.06 -30.66
C SER A 6 56.16 18.58 -30.44
N ARG A 7 57.05 17.76 -31.02
CA ARG A 7 57.32 16.34 -30.72
C ARG A 7 58.46 16.27 -29.72
N HIS A 8 58.53 15.23 -28.88
CA HIS A 8 59.76 14.51 -28.50
C HIS A 8 59.37 13.18 -27.81
N VAL A 9 59.66 12.01 -28.39
CA VAL A 9 60.91 11.20 -28.45
C VAL A 9 61.05 10.22 -27.27
N LEU A 10 61.10 8.93 -27.67
CA LEU A 10 61.40 7.70 -26.92
C LEU A 10 62.83 7.67 -26.36
N HIS A 11 63.08 6.88 -25.32
CA HIS A 11 64.11 5.83 -25.35
C HIS A 11 63.99 4.79 -24.20
N PRO A 12 64.48 3.54 -24.37
CA PRO A 12 64.31 2.41 -23.46
C PRO A 12 65.64 1.90 -22.82
N MET A 13 65.49 0.80 -22.06
CA MET A 13 66.48 -0.23 -21.65
C MET A 13 67.21 -0.08 -20.30
N GLY A 14 67.22 -1.20 -19.56
CA GLY A 14 68.11 -1.44 -18.43
C GLY A 14 67.92 -2.84 -17.85
N LYS A 15 68.62 -3.83 -18.41
CA LYS A 15 68.66 -5.24 -18.00
C LYS A 15 69.54 -5.39 -16.74
N HIS A 16 69.07 -6.11 -15.72
CA HIS A 16 69.97 -6.82 -14.79
C HIS A 16 69.42 -8.21 -14.45
N ALA A 17 70.02 -9.21 -15.09
CA ALA A 17 70.01 -10.59 -14.65
C ALA A 17 71.09 -10.77 -13.59
N ILE A 18 70.72 -11.20 -12.38
CA ILE A 18 71.64 -11.71 -11.38
C ILE A 18 71.25 -13.16 -11.10
N THR A 19 72.11 -14.04 -11.59
CA THR A 19 72.12 -15.48 -11.34
C THR A 19 72.69 -15.72 -9.94
N LEU A 20 71.94 -16.35 -9.03
CA LEU A 20 72.52 -16.93 -7.83
C LEU A 20 71.84 -18.26 -7.52
N SER A 21 72.42 -19.28 -8.14
CA SER A 21 72.25 -20.68 -7.84
C SER A 21 72.93 -21.05 -6.51
N ARG A 22 72.33 -22.03 -5.82
CA ARG A 22 72.89 -22.90 -4.74
C ARG A 22 72.58 -22.48 -3.29
N PHE A 23 71.40 -22.87 -2.82
CA PHE A 23 71.23 -23.46 -1.48
C PHE A 23 70.12 -24.53 -1.55
N VAL A 24 70.50 -25.68 -2.08
CA VAL A 24 69.75 -26.94 -1.97
C VAL A 24 70.21 -27.59 -0.67
N GLY A 25 69.29 -27.86 0.27
CA GLY A 25 69.59 -28.82 1.33
C GLY A 25 69.02 -28.63 2.74
N ALA A 26 68.04 -27.76 3.01
CA ALA A 26 67.46 -27.67 4.36
C ALA A 26 66.02 -27.12 4.48
N ILE A 27 65.14 -27.31 3.47
CA ILE A 27 63.79 -26.69 3.45
C ILE A 27 62.58 -27.66 3.25
N PRO A 28 62.55 -28.93 3.68
CA PRO A 28 61.26 -29.64 3.75
C PRO A 28 60.52 -29.44 5.09
N ILE A 29 61.25 -29.26 6.20
CA ILE A 29 60.66 -29.31 7.56
C ILE A 29 60.08 -27.95 7.98
N LEU A 30 60.72 -26.83 7.62
CA LEU A 30 60.14 -25.49 7.86
C LEU A 30 58.89 -25.20 7.02
N GLY A 31 58.81 -25.76 5.80
CA GLY A 31 57.66 -25.56 4.91
C GLY A 31 56.36 -26.13 5.47
N PHE A 32 56.42 -27.22 6.25
CA PHE A 32 55.25 -27.84 6.86
C PHE A 32 54.71 -27.00 8.03
N PHE A 33 55.58 -26.44 8.89
CA PHE A 33 55.20 -25.55 9.99
C PHE A 33 54.67 -24.17 9.52
N VAL A 34 55.19 -23.64 8.41
CA VAL A 34 54.66 -22.39 7.82
C VAL A 34 53.31 -22.63 7.14
N ARG A 35 53.04 -23.83 6.64
CA ARG A 35 51.76 -24.17 6.01
C ARG A 35 50.64 -24.44 7.02
N THR A 36 50.96 -25.05 8.17
CA THR A 36 49.99 -25.24 9.27
C THR A 36 49.69 -23.94 10.02
N SER A 37 50.67 -23.04 10.22
CA SER A 37 50.43 -21.72 10.83
C SER A 37 49.59 -20.78 9.94
N ARG A 38 49.74 -20.86 8.62
CA ARG A 38 48.86 -20.16 7.67
C ARG A 38 47.42 -20.72 7.65
N MET A 39 47.22 -22.00 7.96
CA MET A 39 45.88 -22.58 8.10
C MET A 39 45.22 -22.13 9.40
N LEU A 40 45.95 -22.16 10.53
CA LEU A 40 45.43 -21.71 11.84
C LEU A 40 45.09 -20.21 11.84
N SER A 41 45.89 -19.37 11.20
CA SER A 41 45.58 -17.93 11.07
C SER A 41 44.43 -17.61 10.10
N ARG A 42 44.05 -18.54 9.23
CA ARG A 42 42.82 -18.44 8.41
C ARG A 42 41.60 -18.88 9.21
N PHE A 43 41.74 -19.87 10.07
CA PHE A 43 40.68 -20.33 10.95
C PHE A 43 40.28 -19.25 11.97
N ASP A 44 41.26 -18.60 12.62
CA ASP A 44 40.99 -17.51 13.58
C ASP A 44 40.32 -16.29 12.90
N ARG A 45 40.66 -16.01 11.63
CA ARG A 45 39.96 -14.98 10.84
C ARG A 45 38.54 -15.37 10.48
N PHE A 46 38.30 -16.63 10.13
CA PHE A 46 36.94 -17.13 9.86
C PHE A 46 36.07 -17.03 11.12
N GLU A 47 36.60 -17.50 12.25
CA GLU A 47 35.89 -17.54 13.53
C GLU A 47 35.56 -16.14 14.06
N ARG A 48 36.52 -15.19 13.98
CA ARG A 48 36.29 -13.83 14.49
C ARG A 48 35.54 -12.91 13.54
N GLN A 49 35.66 -13.10 12.22
CA GLN A 49 35.13 -12.12 11.26
C GLN A 49 33.95 -12.63 10.42
N GLN A 50 33.95 -13.91 10.05
CA GLN A 50 32.95 -14.45 9.13
C GLN A 50 31.81 -15.15 9.87
N LEU A 51 32.10 -15.87 10.94
CA LEU A 51 31.09 -16.58 11.72
C LEU A 51 30.01 -15.63 12.31
N PRO A 52 30.35 -14.48 12.92
CA PRO A 52 29.33 -13.59 13.48
C PRO A 52 28.39 -13.02 12.41
N ARG A 53 28.93 -12.73 11.21
CA ARG A 53 28.13 -12.23 10.07
C ARG A 53 27.21 -13.30 9.49
N ALA A 54 27.69 -14.55 9.41
CA ALA A 54 26.88 -15.67 8.96
C ALA A 54 25.74 -15.95 9.95
N LEU A 55 26.02 -15.92 11.26
CA LEU A 55 25.00 -16.09 12.30
C LEU A 55 23.99 -14.94 12.32
N ALA A 56 24.43 -13.69 12.14
CA ALA A 56 23.53 -12.55 12.01
C ALA A 56 22.59 -12.69 10.78
N GLY A 57 23.13 -13.08 9.63
CA GLY A 57 22.33 -13.31 8.42
C GLY A 57 21.30 -14.44 8.57
N LEU A 58 21.65 -15.52 9.29
CA LEU A 58 20.69 -16.61 9.59
C LEU A 58 19.60 -16.16 10.58
N SER A 59 19.94 -15.31 11.54
CA SER A 59 18.96 -14.71 12.46
C SER A 59 17.98 -13.79 11.74
N ASP A 60 18.46 -12.98 10.79
CA ASP A 60 17.62 -12.08 9.99
C ASP A 60 16.68 -12.85 9.05
N LEU A 61 17.14 -13.97 8.48
CA LEU A 61 16.28 -14.85 7.69
C LEU A 61 15.21 -15.53 8.56
N GLY A 62 15.55 -15.92 9.79
CA GLY A 62 14.61 -16.49 10.75
C GLY A 62 13.54 -15.48 11.18
N SER A 63 13.92 -14.23 11.45
CA SER A 63 12.97 -13.17 11.82
C SER A 63 12.05 -12.78 10.67
N GLN A 64 12.54 -12.74 9.43
CA GLN A 64 11.73 -12.51 8.24
C GLN A 64 10.72 -13.65 8.00
N GLN A 65 11.12 -14.92 8.19
CA GLN A 65 10.19 -16.04 8.07
C GLN A 65 9.11 -16.00 9.15
N LEU A 66 9.47 -15.69 10.40
CA LEU A 66 8.49 -15.55 11.49
C LEU A 66 7.49 -14.42 11.22
N ALA A 67 7.95 -13.25 10.74
CA ALA A 67 7.09 -12.15 10.33
C ALA A 67 6.11 -12.58 9.22
N SER A 68 6.60 -13.29 8.19
CA SER A 68 5.74 -13.78 7.09
C SER A 68 4.68 -14.78 7.57
N THR A 69 4.99 -15.63 8.56
CA THR A 69 4.00 -16.55 9.13
C THR A 69 2.96 -15.87 9.99
N GLN A 70 3.30 -14.74 10.64
CA GLN A 70 2.37 -13.95 11.42
C GLN A 70 1.39 -13.21 10.51
N GLU A 71 1.86 -12.61 9.42
CA GLU A 71 1.03 -11.96 8.40
C GLU A 71 0.03 -12.95 7.78
N VAL A 72 0.47 -14.17 7.42
CA VAL A 72 -0.42 -15.20 6.87
C VAL A 72 -1.47 -15.66 7.90
N ARG A 73 -1.11 -15.74 9.18
CA ARG A 73 -2.06 -16.08 10.26
C ARG A 73 -3.10 -14.96 10.44
N GLN A 74 -2.68 -13.71 10.38
CA GLN A 74 -3.56 -12.54 10.49
C GLN A 74 -4.55 -12.49 9.33
N LEU A 75 -4.08 -12.63 8.09
CA LEU A 75 -4.94 -12.68 6.90
C LEU A 75 -5.93 -13.84 6.95
N ARG A 76 -5.52 -15.02 7.44
CA ARG A 76 -6.42 -16.16 7.61
C ARG A 76 -7.50 -15.89 8.64
N HIS A 77 -7.16 -15.23 9.75
CA HIS A 77 -8.12 -14.85 10.77
C HIS A 77 -9.15 -13.83 10.26
N GLU A 78 -8.68 -12.80 9.55
CA GLU A 78 -9.56 -11.81 8.91
C GLU A 78 -10.53 -12.46 7.91
N PHE A 79 -10.04 -13.42 7.12
CA PHE A 79 -10.86 -14.18 6.17
C PHE A 79 -11.92 -15.04 6.87
N ASP A 80 -11.59 -15.67 8.00
CA ASP A 80 -12.53 -16.48 8.78
C ASP A 80 -13.63 -15.62 9.43
N VAL A 81 -13.30 -14.42 9.93
CA VAL A 81 -14.28 -13.45 10.45
C VAL A 81 -15.24 -13.01 9.33
N TRP A 82 -14.72 -12.66 8.16
CA TRP A 82 -15.53 -12.31 6.99
C TRP A 82 -16.47 -13.43 6.58
N ARG A 83 -16.00 -14.68 6.60
CA ARG A 83 -16.81 -15.86 6.29
C ARG A 83 -17.96 -16.06 7.26
N GLN A 84 -17.73 -15.80 8.56
CA GLN A 84 -18.79 -15.88 9.59
C GLN A 84 -19.85 -14.78 9.41
N VAL A 85 -19.43 -13.54 9.17
CA VAL A 85 -20.35 -12.43 8.90
C VAL A 85 -21.18 -12.72 7.65
N HIS A 86 -20.55 -13.18 6.58
CA HIS A 86 -21.23 -13.54 5.34
C HIS A 86 -22.24 -14.69 5.54
N ALA A 87 -21.87 -15.72 6.32
CA ALA A 87 -22.77 -16.82 6.66
C ALA A 87 -23.99 -16.35 7.47
N LEU A 88 -23.80 -15.43 8.43
CA LEU A 88 -24.88 -14.84 9.21
C LEU A 88 -25.83 -14.02 8.31
N CYS A 89 -25.30 -13.21 7.40
CA CYS A 89 -26.09 -12.45 6.43
C CYS A 89 -26.91 -13.38 5.51
N LEU A 90 -26.31 -14.46 5.01
CA LEU A 90 -27.00 -15.42 4.13
C LEU A 90 -28.02 -16.29 4.84
N SER A 91 -27.83 -16.58 6.13
CA SER A 91 -28.72 -17.46 6.90
C SER A 91 -30.11 -16.87 7.17
N GLY A 92 -30.33 -15.57 6.89
CA GLY A 92 -31.58 -14.89 7.19
C GLY A 92 -31.89 -14.76 8.68
N GLN A 93 -30.98 -15.20 9.57
CA GLN A 93 -31.13 -15.10 11.04
C GLN A 93 -30.71 -13.73 11.60
N ALA A 94 -30.38 -12.76 10.74
CA ALA A 94 -30.23 -11.37 11.14
C ALA A 94 -31.60 -10.74 11.44
N ASN A 95 -32.28 -11.23 12.48
CA ASN A 95 -33.48 -10.58 13.01
C ASN A 95 -33.05 -9.27 13.69
N ALA A 96 -33.67 -8.17 13.25
CA ALA A 96 -33.38 -6.79 13.65
C ALA A 96 -33.64 -6.44 15.14
N GLY A 97 -33.72 -7.43 16.03
CA GLY A 97 -34.02 -7.24 17.45
C GLY A 97 -33.21 -8.10 18.43
N THR A 98 -32.24 -8.89 17.95
CA THR A 98 -31.41 -9.75 18.81
C THR A 98 -29.93 -9.69 18.47
N VAL A 99 -29.45 -8.52 18.04
CA VAL A 99 -28.06 -8.15 18.35
C VAL A 99 -28.10 -7.60 19.79
N PRO A 100 -27.51 -8.29 20.78
CA PRO A 100 -27.49 -7.75 22.14
C PRO A 100 -26.89 -6.34 22.11
N ALA A 101 -27.52 -5.40 22.81
CA ALA A 101 -26.95 -4.05 23.02
C ALA A 101 -25.57 -4.09 23.72
N SER A 102 -25.19 -5.27 24.23
CA SER A 102 -23.81 -5.64 24.50
C SER A 102 -23.20 -6.18 23.20
N GLY A 103 -22.48 -5.30 22.50
CA GLY A 103 -21.87 -5.57 21.19
C GLY A 103 -21.19 -6.93 21.10
N LEU A 104 -21.17 -7.46 19.88
CA LEU A 104 -20.41 -8.63 19.48
C LEU A 104 -18.92 -8.36 19.78
N ARG A 105 -18.50 -8.59 21.03
CA ARG A 105 -17.10 -8.53 21.44
C ARG A 105 -16.44 -9.75 20.84
N LEU A 106 -15.86 -9.54 19.66
CA LEU A 106 -14.76 -10.38 19.18
C LEU A 106 -13.76 -10.55 20.34
N PRO A 107 -13.16 -11.75 20.51
CA PRO A 107 -12.23 -12.01 21.60
C PRO A 107 -11.20 -10.90 21.66
N GLU A 108 -10.92 -10.38 22.87
CA GLU A 108 -9.95 -9.32 23.12
C GLU A 108 -8.61 -9.71 22.50
N ALA A 109 -8.42 -9.30 21.24
CA ALA A 109 -7.13 -9.24 20.60
C ALA A 109 -6.27 -8.31 21.46
N GLY A 110 -4.98 -8.62 21.57
CA GLY A 110 -4.03 -7.78 22.28
C GLY A 110 -4.00 -6.32 21.78
N PRO A 111 -3.12 -5.47 22.32
CA PRO A 111 -3.14 -4.01 22.10
C PRO A 111 -2.95 -3.52 20.64
N ASP A 112 -2.94 -4.41 19.65
CA ASP A 112 -3.21 -4.07 18.25
C ASP A 112 -4.72 -4.01 18.03
N THR A 113 -5.27 -2.82 18.25
CA THR A 113 -6.69 -2.47 18.10
C THR A 113 -7.27 -2.99 16.79
N ALA A 114 -7.97 -4.13 16.86
CA ALA A 114 -8.88 -4.56 15.81
C ALA A 114 -9.83 -3.39 15.52
N GLN A 115 -9.73 -2.80 14.33
CA GLN A 115 -10.54 -1.67 13.93
C GLN A 115 -12.00 -2.12 13.88
N VAL A 116 -12.82 -1.56 14.77
CA VAL A 116 -14.23 -1.97 14.91
C VAL A 116 -15.04 -1.31 13.80
N VAL A 117 -15.64 -2.13 12.93
CA VAL A 117 -16.66 -1.69 11.99
C VAL A 117 -18.00 -1.67 12.71
N VAL A 118 -18.65 -0.50 12.77
CA VAL A 118 -19.97 -0.34 13.40
C VAL A 118 -21.01 0.00 12.33
N LEU A 119 -21.97 -0.90 12.12
CA LEU A 119 -23.15 -0.66 11.30
C LEU A 119 -24.25 -0.05 12.18
N ARG A 120 -24.63 1.21 11.95
CA ARG A 120 -25.70 1.86 12.72
C ARG A 120 -27.09 1.48 12.23
N ASP A 121 -27.25 1.26 10.93
CA ASP A 121 -28.51 0.83 10.32
C ASP A 121 -28.30 -0.39 9.42
N ALA A 122 -28.38 -1.57 10.03
CA ALA A 122 -28.22 -2.85 9.33
C ALA A 122 -29.31 -3.09 8.28
N ALA A 123 -30.52 -2.54 8.47
CA ALA A 123 -31.63 -2.72 7.53
C ALA A 123 -31.40 -1.89 6.25
N LYS A 124 -31.00 -0.62 6.40
CA LYS A 124 -30.60 0.24 5.28
C LYS A 124 -29.37 -0.31 4.56
N PHE A 125 -28.39 -0.85 5.30
CA PHE A 125 -27.24 -1.53 4.70
C PHE A 125 -27.66 -2.72 3.84
N ALA A 126 -28.49 -3.63 4.39
CA ALA A 126 -29.00 -4.79 3.66
C ALA A 126 -29.86 -4.39 2.45
N GLN A 127 -30.61 -3.30 2.54
CA GLN A 127 -31.39 -2.75 1.43
C GLN A 127 -30.46 -2.21 0.33
N ALA A 128 -29.43 -1.45 0.69
CA ALA A 128 -28.46 -0.90 -0.26
C ALA A 128 -27.74 -2.03 -1.03
N LEU A 129 -27.35 -3.10 -0.34
CA LEU A 129 -26.69 -4.26 -0.96
C LEU A 129 -27.54 -5.00 -2.02
N ARG A 130 -28.87 -4.82 -2.02
CA ARG A 130 -29.76 -5.40 -3.04
C ARG A 130 -29.82 -4.59 -4.34
N GLY A 131 -29.31 -3.35 -4.32
CA GLY A 131 -29.32 -2.44 -5.45
C GLY A 131 -27.92 -1.96 -5.83
N ALA A 132 -27.87 -0.85 -6.57
CA ALA A 132 -26.63 -0.14 -6.85
C ALA A 132 -26.21 0.65 -5.61
N VAL A 133 -25.26 0.11 -4.83
CA VAL A 133 -24.81 0.75 -3.59
C VAL A 133 -24.12 2.07 -3.92
N GLY A 134 -24.64 3.16 -3.35
CA GLY A 134 -23.95 4.44 -3.25
C GLY A 134 -23.22 4.55 -1.91
N VAL A 135 -22.04 5.17 -1.89
CA VAL A 135 -21.30 5.47 -0.67
C VAL A 135 -21.00 6.96 -0.63
N SER A 136 -21.16 7.59 0.54
CA SER A 136 -20.87 9.00 0.75
C SER A 136 -19.89 9.16 1.91
N VAL A 137 -18.83 9.94 1.72
CA VAL A 137 -17.70 10.04 2.65
C VAL A 137 -17.42 11.51 2.93
N GLY A 138 -17.43 11.90 4.21
CA GLY A 138 -17.13 13.29 4.59
C GLY A 138 -18.18 14.30 4.12
N LEU A 139 -19.39 13.82 3.80
CA LEU A 139 -20.54 14.60 3.39
C LEU A 139 -21.66 14.40 4.40
N PRO A 140 -22.36 15.46 4.83
CA PRO A 140 -23.68 15.27 5.42
C PRO A 140 -24.51 14.48 4.40
N HIS A 141 -25.18 13.42 4.86
CA HIS A 141 -25.99 12.50 4.06
C HIS A 141 -26.58 13.17 2.82
N ASP A 142 -26.22 12.73 1.61
CA ASP A 142 -26.81 13.23 0.37
C ASP A 142 -28.21 12.61 0.24
N PRO A 143 -29.29 13.35 0.58
CA PRO A 143 -30.64 12.78 0.55
C PRO A 143 -31.10 12.55 -0.89
N ALA A 144 -30.38 13.07 -1.90
CA ALA A 144 -30.79 13.01 -3.30
C ALA A 144 -30.56 11.64 -3.95
N GLN A 145 -29.85 10.71 -3.30
CA GLN A 145 -29.58 9.38 -3.87
C GLN A 145 -30.06 8.25 -2.94
N PRO A 146 -31.29 7.73 -3.18
CA PRO A 146 -31.78 6.53 -2.50
C PRO A 146 -30.78 5.38 -2.62
N GLY A 147 -30.54 4.66 -1.52
CA GLY A 147 -29.56 3.57 -1.49
C GLY A 147 -28.12 4.00 -1.23
N THR A 148 -27.89 5.28 -0.88
CA THR A 148 -26.57 5.77 -0.47
C THR A 148 -26.34 5.58 1.03
N LEU A 149 -25.17 5.04 1.37
CA LEU A 149 -24.71 4.84 2.73
C LEU A 149 -23.65 5.90 3.09
N ALA A 150 -23.85 6.62 4.18
CA ALA A 150 -22.86 7.52 4.75
C ALA A 150 -21.82 6.73 5.53
N VAL A 151 -20.54 6.91 5.19
CA VAL A 151 -19.41 6.24 5.82
C VAL A 151 -18.47 7.28 6.38
N SER A 152 -18.04 7.07 7.63
CA SER A 152 -17.04 7.92 8.28
C SER A 152 -16.11 7.07 9.13
N ASP A 153 -14.89 7.56 9.30
CA ASP A 153 -13.95 7.07 10.32
C ASP A 153 -14.41 7.45 11.74
N ASN A 154 -15.25 8.47 11.87
CA ASN A 154 -15.73 9.00 13.11
C ASN A 154 -17.20 8.67 13.33
N ALA A 155 -17.55 8.48 14.61
CA ALA A 155 -18.91 8.22 15.06
C ALA A 155 -19.75 9.52 15.09
N CYS A 156 -19.99 10.15 13.95
CA CYS A 156 -20.87 11.31 13.83
C CYS A 156 -22.28 10.90 13.35
N ASP A 157 -23.29 11.71 13.67
CA ASP A 157 -24.64 11.53 13.16
C ASP A 157 -24.93 12.56 12.05
N PRO A 158 -25.60 12.19 10.94
CA PRO A 158 -26.04 10.84 10.56
C PRO A 158 -24.96 10.08 9.75
N VAL A 159 -24.41 8.99 10.31
CA VAL A 159 -23.51 8.05 9.62
C VAL A 159 -24.10 6.64 9.69
N ASP A 160 -24.12 5.93 8.57
CA ASP A 160 -24.65 4.56 8.50
C ASP A 160 -23.59 3.53 8.88
N ILE A 161 -22.33 3.79 8.55
CA ILE A 161 -21.18 2.91 8.81
C ILE A 161 -20.03 3.71 9.40
N VAL A 162 -19.59 3.33 10.59
CA VAL A 162 -18.35 3.84 11.18
C VAL A 162 -17.25 2.82 10.91
N ALA A 163 -16.33 3.16 10.01
CA ALA A 163 -15.19 2.33 9.65
C ALA A 163 -14.05 3.19 9.09
N PRO A 164 -12.79 2.92 9.50
CA PRO A 164 -11.64 3.60 8.91
C PRO A 164 -11.48 3.26 7.43
N MET A 165 -10.84 4.17 6.69
CA MET A 165 -10.53 3.97 5.28
C MET A 165 -9.70 2.70 5.09
N GLY A 166 -10.14 1.81 4.20
CA GLY A 166 -9.51 0.49 3.98
C GLY A 166 -10.25 -0.68 4.65
N ALA A 167 -11.10 -0.40 5.65
CA ALA A 167 -11.84 -1.42 6.39
C ALA A 167 -13.35 -1.36 6.15
N TRP A 168 -13.80 -0.73 5.06
CA TRP A 168 -15.23 -0.66 4.79
C TRP A 168 -15.80 -2.03 4.42
N PRO A 169 -17.04 -2.34 4.86
CA PRO A 169 -17.63 -3.66 4.69
C PRO A 169 -18.21 -3.87 3.28
N PHE A 170 -17.47 -3.52 2.24
CA PHE A 170 -17.87 -3.67 0.84
C PHE A 170 -16.93 -4.64 0.11
N ALA A 171 -17.49 -5.47 -0.77
CA ALA A 171 -16.69 -6.32 -1.62
C ALA A 171 -16.07 -5.50 -2.78
N PRO A 172 -14.90 -5.90 -3.31
CA PRO A 172 -14.34 -5.27 -4.50
C PRO A 172 -15.34 -5.31 -5.67
N GLY A 173 -15.54 -4.17 -6.32
CA GLY A 173 -16.47 -4.01 -7.44
C GLY A 173 -17.94 -3.91 -7.07
N SER A 174 -18.32 -3.96 -5.78
CA SER A 174 -19.73 -3.96 -5.37
C SER A 174 -20.36 -2.57 -5.27
N VAL A 175 -19.56 -1.49 -5.32
CA VAL A 175 -20.05 -0.12 -5.15
C VAL A 175 -20.24 0.53 -6.52
N ALA A 176 -21.43 1.07 -6.78
CA ALA A 176 -21.74 1.72 -8.05
C ALA A 176 -21.25 3.18 -8.07
N CYS A 177 -21.35 3.88 -6.93
CA CYS A 177 -20.98 5.28 -6.83
C CYS A 177 -20.33 5.58 -5.47
N ILE A 178 -19.25 6.35 -5.45
CA ILE A 178 -18.64 6.88 -4.23
C ILE A 178 -18.61 8.40 -4.34
N SER A 179 -19.17 9.11 -3.36
CA SER A 179 -19.12 10.57 -3.27
C SER A 179 -18.17 10.99 -2.14
N LEU A 180 -17.12 11.73 -2.49
CA LEU A 180 -16.15 12.30 -1.55
C LEU A 180 -16.49 13.76 -1.29
N GLY A 181 -16.66 14.10 -0.02
CA GLY A 181 -16.79 15.46 0.45
C GLY A 181 -15.47 16.23 0.48
N PRO A 182 -15.54 17.55 0.70
CA PRO A 182 -14.36 18.41 0.74
C PRO A 182 -13.44 18.05 1.92
N THR A 183 -14.01 17.53 3.01
CA THR A 183 -13.30 17.13 4.23
C THR A 183 -12.30 15.99 4.01
N VAL A 184 -12.40 15.22 2.92
CA VAL A 184 -11.44 14.14 2.64
C VAL A 184 -10.00 14.67 2.52
N ARG A 185 -9.80 15.87 1.96
CA ARG A 185 -8.45 16.48 1.89
C ARG A 185 -7.99 17.06 3.23
N GLU A 186 -8.92 17.37 4.13
CA GLU A 186 -8.59 17.82 5.48
C GLU A 186 -8.15 16.64 6.35
N LEU A 187 -8.73 15.45 6.11
CA LEU A 187 -8.43 14.23 6.84
C LEU A 187 -7.19 13.49 6.32
N TYR A 188 -6.93 13.55 5.01
CA TYR A 188 -5.85 12.78 4.37
C TYR A 188 -4.94 13.70 3.55
N PRO A 189 -3.60 13.69 3.79
CA PRO A 189 -2.65 14.40 2.94
C PRO A 189 -2.71 13.93 1.48
N ASP A 190 -2.41 14.81 0.52
CA ASP A 190 -2.45 14.49 -0.93
C ASP A 190 -1.64 13.22 -1.29
N GLN A 191 -0.52 12.98 -0.62
CA GLN A 191 0.29 11.77 -0.81
C GLN A 191 -0.45 10.50 -0.35
N GLU A 192 -1.17 10.55 0.77
CA GLU A 192 -1.96 9.43 1.27
C GLU A 192 -3.20 9.21 0.41
N ILE A 193 -3.82 10.30 -0.08
CA ILE A 193 -4.92 10.22 -1.04
C ILE A 193 -4.47 9.46 -2.29
N SER A 194 -3.30 9.81 -2.83
CA SER A 194 -2.73 9.19 -4.02
C SER A 194 -2.37 7.72 -3.81
N LEU A 195 -1.69 7.40 -2.71
CA LEU A 195 -1.08 6.08 -2.49
C LEU A 195 -2.01 5.06 -1.84
N LYS A 196 -3.01 5.50 -1.07
CA LYS A 196 -3.88 4.61 -0.28
C LYS A 196 -5.35 4.80 -0.60
N VAL A 197 -5.86 6.03 -0.45
CA VAL A 197 -7.31 6.29 -0.52
C VAL A 197 -7.86 5.99 -1.91
N LEU A 198 -7.36 6.68 -2.95
CA LEU A 198 -7.89 6.50 -4.31
C LEU A 198 -7.71 5.07 -4.84
N PRO A 199 -6.55 4.38 -4.64
CA PRO A 199 -6.42 2.98 -4.99
C PRO A 199 -7.47 2.09 -4.32
N TYR A 200 -7.68 2.25 -3.00
CA TYR A 200 -8.69 1.48 -2.27
C TYR A 200 -10.10 1.73 -2.82
N LEU A 201 -10.51 3.00 -2.95
CA LEU A 201 -11.84 3.36 -3.47
C LEU A 201 -12.07 2.79 -4.88
N ARG A 202 -11.03 2.80 -5.72
CA ARG A 202 -11.09 2.20 -7.06
C ARG A 202 -11.34 0.69 -7.00
N THR A 203 -10.81 -0.04 -6.01
CA THR A 203 -11.10 -1.48 -5.85
C THR A 203 -12.57 -1.74 -5.53
N LEU A 204 -13.22 -0.86 -4.76
CA LEU A 204 -14.62 -1.00 -4.38
C LEU A 204 -15.58 -0.69 -5.53
N LEU A 205 -15.22 0.26 -6.40
CA LEU A 205 -16.04 0.65 -7.54
C LEU A 205 -16.19 -0.48 -8.57
N GLY A 206 -17.40 -0.73 -9.07
CA GLY A 206 -17.64 -1.60 -10.22
C GLY A 206 -16.92 -1.13 -11.49
N GLN A 207 -16.96 -1.92 -12.57
CA GLN A 207 -16.30 -1.57 -13.85
C GLN A 207 -16.75 -0.19 -14.37
N ASP A 208 -18.05 0.08 -14.29
CA ASP A 208 -18.67 1.36 -14.65
C ASP A 208 -18.86 2.29 -13.45
N GLY A 209 -18.17 2.00 -12.35
CA GLY A 209 -18.31 2.72 -11.09
C GLY A 209 -17.85 4.17 -11.20
N LEU A 210 -18.62 5.06 -10.56
CA LEU A 210 -18.41 6.49 -10.56
C LEU A 210 -17.84 6.98 -9.22
N LEU A 211 -16.73 7.71 -9.27
CA LEU A 211 -16.23 8.51 -8.16
C LEU A 211 -16.63 9.98 -8.37
N ARG A 212 -17.40 10.53 -7.44
CA ARG A 212 -17.76 11.95 -7.38
C ARG A 212 -16.89 12.62 -6.33
N VAL A 213 -16.18 13.68 -6.67
CA VAL A 213 -15.34 14.42 -5.73
C VAL A 213 -15.83 15.84 -5.65
N MET A 214 -16.25 16.28 -4.46
CA MET A 214 -16.65 17.66 -4.27
C MET A 214 -15.42 18.56 -4.19
N ILE A 215 -15.39 19.58 -5.04
CA ILE A 215 -14.45 20.70 -4.99
C ILE A 215 -15.12 21.84 -4.21
N PRO A 216 -14.50 22.35 -3.13
CA PRO A 216 -14.97 23.55 -2.42
C PRO A 216 -15.15 24.73 -3.37
N VAL A 217 -16.18 25.57 -3.17
CA VAL A 217 -16.45 26.71 -4.05
C VAL A 217 -15.26 27.67 -4.15
N SER A 218 -14.49 27.83 -3.09
CA SER A 218 -13.24 28.61 -3.08
C SER A 218 -12.20 28.12 -4.10
N GLU A 219 -12.20 26.83 -4.41
CA GLU A 219 -11.33 26.19 -5.40
C GLU A 219 -11.97 26.13 -6.80
N THR A 220 -13.28 26.39 -6.92
CA THR A 220 -14.03 26.32 -8.18
C THR A 220 -13.87 27.54 -9.10
N GLY A 221 -13.00 28.50 -8.76
CA GLY A 221 -12.69 29.67 -9.59
C GLY A 221 -12.26 29.32 -11.03
N THR A 222 -11.85 30.31 -11.81
CA THR A 222 -11.47 30.20 -13.24
C THR A 222 -10.33 29.22 -13.55
N ALA A 223 -9.84 28.47 -12.55
CA ALA A 223 -8.95 27.35 -12.74
C ALA A 223 -9.50 26.39 -13.79
N VAL A 224 -8.74 26.28 -14.89
CA VAL A 224 -8.98 25.30 -15.95
C VAL A 224 -8.94 23.92 -15.31
N LEU A 225 -9.92 23.06 -15.59
CA LEU A 225 -9.97 21.68 -15.08
C LEU A 225 -8.62 20.95 -15.21
N ALA A 226 -7.90 21.23 -16.30
CA ALA A 226 -6.57 20.74 -16.64
C ALA A 226 -5.49 20.95 -15.54
N SER A 227 -5.62 21.99 -14.70
CA SER A 227 -4.64 22.33 -13.67
C SER A 227 -5.09 21.95 -12.26
N HIS A 228 -6.31 21.43 -12.08
CA HIS A 228 -6.82 21.09 -10.75
C HIS A 228 -6.02 19.94 -10.11
N PRO A 229 -5.58 20.05 -8.83
CA PRO A 229 -4.80 19.00 -8.16
C PRO A 229 -5.46 17.62 -8.20
N TRP A 230 -6.76 17.56 -7.94
CA TRP A 230 -7.56 16.33 -8.07
C TRP A 230 -7.43 15.64 -9.42
N GLN A 231 -7.32 16.38 -10.53
CA GLN A 231 -7.23 15.74 -11.83
C GLN A 231 -5.94 14.93 -11.97
N ARG A 232 -4.81 15.43 -11.42
CA ARG A 232 -3.54 14.69 -11.39
C ARG A 232 -3.65 13.45 -10.49
N LEU A 233 -4.25 13.59 -9.31
CA LEU A 233 -4.44 12.48 -8.37
C LEU A 233 -5.31 11.37 -8.97
N LEU A 234 -6.45 11.73 -9.56
CA LEU A 234 -7.39 10.81 -10.18
C LEU A 234 -6.77 10.09 -11.39
N LYS A 235 -6.04 10.80 -12.26
CA LYS A 235 -5.29 10.16 -13.36
C LYS A 235 -4.21 9.21 -12.83
N GLY A 236 -3.46 9.62 -11.82
CA GLY A 236 -2.44 8.79 -11.18
C GLY A 236 -3.00 7.51 -10.56
N ALA A 237 -4.22 7.57 -10.02
CA ALA A 237 -4.95 6.41 -9.51
C ALA A 237 -5.60 5.55 -10.62
N GLY A 238 -5.50 5.97 -11.89
CA GLY A 238 -5.97 5.24 -13.07
C GLY A 238 -7.47 5.36 -13.34
N PHE A 239 -8.09 6.47 -12.97
CA PHE A 239 -9.39 6.87 -13.52
C PHE A 239 -9.20 7.42 -14.94
N THR A 240 -9.99 6.91 -15.89
CA THR A 240 -9.78 7.13 -17.34
C THR A 240 -10.51 8.35 -17.86
N ARG A 241 -11.76 8.54 -17.43
CA ARG A 241 -12.59 9.70 -17.77
C ARG A 241 -12.74 10.59 -16.54
N ILE A 242 -12.45 11.89 -16.67
CA ILE A 242 -12.63 12.87 -15.61
C ILE A 242 -13.35 14.09 -16.21
N GLU A 243 -14.51 14.42 -15.66
CA GLU A 243 -15.34 15.53 -16.11
C GLU A 243 -15.69 16.46 -14.95
N ARG A 244 -15.90 17.74 -15.26
CA ARG A 244 -16.46 18.70 -14.31
C ARG A 244 -17.94 18.84 -14.60
N MET A 245 -18.78 18.74 -13.57
CA MET A 245 -20.22 18.89 -13.73
C MET A 245 -20.59 20.38 -13.87
N PRO A 246 -21.13 20.86 -15.01
CA PRO A 246 -21.58 22.24 -15.18
C PRO A 246 -23.03 22.43 -14.68
N PRO A 247 -23.51 23.68 -14.51
CA PRO A 247 -22.77 24.96 -14.48
C PRO A 247 -22.31 25.36 -13.06
N ASP A 248 -22.92 24.79 -12.03
CA ASP A 248 -22.71 25.17 -10.61
C ASP A 248 -21.93 24.10 -9.82
N GLY A 249 -21.51 23.03 -10.48
CA GLY A 249 -21.00 21.83 -9.83
C GLY A 249 -19.56 22.01 -9.37
N GLY A 250 -19.39 22.28 -8.08
CA GLY A 250 -18.19 21.92 -7.33
C GLY A 250 -18.01 20.41 -7.27
N TRP A 251 -18.13 19.70 -8.38
CA TRP A 251 -17.99 18.25 -8.50
C TRP A 251 -17.12 17.88 -9.68
N LEU A 252 -16.13 17.04 -9.41
CA LEU A 252 -15.47 16.23 -10.42
C LEU A 252 -16.11 14.85 -10.45
N LEU A 253 -16.37 14.37 -11.65
CA LEU A 253 -16.85 13.03 -11.93
C LEU A 253 -15.69 12.24 -12.52
N ALA A 254 -15.36 11.09 -11.96
CA ALA A 254 -14.27 10.24 -12.40
C ALA A 254 -14.73 8.79 -12.52
N TRP A 255 -14.55 8.18 -13.68
CA TRP A 255 -14.99 6.80 -13.94
C TRP A 255 -13.81 5.83 -13.88
N ARG A 256 -14.05 4.65 -13.29
CA ARG A 256 -13.04 3.58 -13.24
C ARG A 256 -12.72 2.99 -14.62
N GLY A 257 -13.65 3.11 -15.57
CA GLY A 257 -13.77 2.38 -16.83
C GLY A 257 -12.47 1.89 -17.47
N VAL A 258 -12.53 0.67 -18.00
CA VAL A 258 -11.59 0.18 -19.02
C VAL A 258 -11.83 1.05 -20.24
N ASP A 259 -10.78 1.60 -20.87
CA ASP A 259 -10.89 2.49 -22.03
C ASP A 259 -12.04 2.07 -22.95
N ALA A 260 -13.19 2.73 -22.81
CA ALA A 260 -14.29 2.54 -23.72
C ALA A 260 -13.76 3.18 -24.99
N VAL A 261 -13.30 2.34 -25.92
CA VAL A 261 -13.04 2.74 -27.30
C VAL A 261 -14.34 3.38 -27.74
N ILE A 262 -14.38 4.71 -27.74
CA ILE A 262 -15.51 5.49 -28.23
C ILE A 262 -15.51 5.23 -29.73
N GLY A 263 -16.33 4.27 -30.15
CA GLY A 263 -16.71 4.06 -31.55
C GLY A 263 -17.67 5.13 -32.02
#